data_AF-A0A7K8Q2V4-F1
#
_entry.id   AF-A0A7K8Q2V4-F1
#
_cell.length_a   1.000
_cell.length_b   1.000
_cell.length_c   1.000
_cell.angle_alpha   90.00
_cell.angle_beta   90.00
_cell.angle_gamma   90.00
#
_symmetry.space_group_name_H-M   'P 1'
#
loop_
_entity.id
_entity.type
_entity.pdbx_description
1 polymer ?
#
loop_
_entity_poly.entity_id
_entity_poly.type
_entity_poly.pdbx_seq_one_letter_code
_entity_poly.pdbx_strand_id
1 'polypeptide(L)' 'ADAGLRCFAAQLGRLPGLKELDLGSSRLSGKLRQLLGDLRAPLESLELAFCSLLPGDFAFL' A
#
# COMPACT_ATOMS: atom_id res chain seq x y z
N ALA A 1 -14.95 -8.17 -0.18
CA ALA A 1 -14.48 -8.16 1.22
C ALA A 1 -13.29 -7.21 1.32
N ASP A 2 -13.56 -5.90 1.44
CA ASP A 2 -12.51 -4.86 1.48
C ASP A 2 -12.29 -4.29 2.90
N ALA A 3 -13.09 -4.74 3.87
CA ALA A 3 -12.93 -4.35 5.27
C ALA A 3 -11.57 -4.79 5.86
N GLY A 4 -11.10 -6.00 5.51
CA GLY A 4 -9.81 -6.50 5.97
C GLY A 4 -8.64 -5.65 5.48
N LEU A 5 -8.64 -5.27 4.20
CA LEU A 5 -7.60 -4.42 3.62
C LEU A 5 -7.60 -3.01 4.23
N ARG A 6 -8.77 -2.41 4.45
CA ARG A 6 -8.88 -1.11 5.15
C ARG A 6 -8.38 -1.18 6.59
N CYS A 7 -8.70 -2.24 7.31
CA CYS A 7 -8.19 -2.44 8.67
C CYS A 7 -6.65 -2.56 8.66
N PHE A 8 -6.10 -3.33 7.72
CA PHE A 8 -4.66 -3.47 7.56
C PHE A 8 -3.96 -2.14 7.25
N ALA A 9 -4.50 -1.37 6.30
CA ALA A 9 -4.01 -0.02 5.95
C ALA A 9 -3.99 0.91 7.18
N ALA A 10 -5.07 0.92 7.95
CA ALA A 10 -5.17 1.72 9.17
C ALA A 10 -4.13 1.32 10.23
N GLN A 11 -3.79 0.03 10.34
CA GLN A 11 -2.72 -0.42 11.25
C GLN A 11 -1.33 -0.02 10.74
N LEU A 12 -1.07 -0.14 9.43
CA LEU A 12 0.20 0.30 8.83
C LEU A 12 0.45 1.80 9.09
N GLY A 13 -0.57 2.64 8.91
CA GLY A 13 -0.48 4.07 9.17
C GLY A 13 -0.17 4.45 10.62
N ARG A 14 -0.31 3.51 11.58
CA ARG A 14 0.00 3.72 13.00
C ARG A 14 1.41 3.32 13.38
N LEU A 15 2.22 2.81 12.45
CA LEU A 15 3.61 2.41 12.69
C LEU A 15 4.54 3.62 12.50
N PRO A 16 5.01 4.27 13.58
CA PRO A 16 5.75 5.54 13.47
C PRO A 16 7.16 5.40 12.86
N GLY A 17 7.68 4.18 12.76
CA GLY A 17 8.99 3.87 12.20
C GLY A 17 8.93 3.08 10.89
N LEU A 18 7.77 2.96 10.26
CA LEU A 18 7.64 2.25 8.99
C LEU A 18 8.33 3.06 7.89
N LYS A 19 9.48 2.57 7.45
CA LYS A 19 10.30 3.16 6.38
C LYS A 19 10.26 2.34 5.11
N GLU A 20 10.13 1.03 5.24
CA GLU A 20 10.18 0.09 4.12
C GLU A 20 8.93 -0.78 4.14
N LEU A 21 8.31 -0.93 2.99
CA LEU A 21 7.15 -1.81 2.81
C LEU A 21 7.32 -2.62 1.53
N ASP A 22 7.41 -3.94 1.70
CA ASP A 22 7.46 -4.90 0.59
C ASP A 22 6.08 -5.55 0.41
N LEU A 23 5.52 -5.37 -0.78
CA LEU A 23 4.26 -5.95 -1.21
C LEU A 23 4.43 -6.78 -2.48
N GLY A 24 5.65 -7.15 -2.82
CA GLY A 24 5.98 -7.97 -3.98
C GLY A 24 5.10 -9.22 -4.06
N SER A 25 4.68 -9.56 -5.27
CA SER A 25 3.79 -10.69 -5.57
C SER A 25 2.41 -10.63 -4.89
N SER A 26 1.97 -9.45 -4.42
CA SER A 26 0.63 -9.26 -3.86
C SER A 26 -0.41 -8.88 -4.92
N ARG A 27 -1.67 -9.31 -4.73
CA ARG A 27 -2.78 -8.97 -5.63
C ARG A 27 -3.37 -7.60 -5.29
N LEU A 28 -2.68 -6.53 -5.68
CA LEU A 28 -3.01 -5.15 -5.31
C LEU A 28 -3.57 -4.29 -6.44
N SER A 29 -3.91 -4.87 -7.59
CA SER A 29 -4.50 -4.17 -8.74
C SER A 29 -5.66 -3.24 -8.33
N GLY A 30 -5.48 -1.94 -8.54
CA GLY A 30 -6.46 -0.89 -8.24
C GLY A 30 -6.66 -0.59 -6.76
N LYS A 31 -5.79 -1.10 -5.88
CA LYS A 31 -5.94 -1.02 -4.42
C LYS A 31 -4.84 -0.23 -3.70
N LEU A 32 -3.85 0.29 -4.42
CA LEU A 32 -2.72 1.00 -3.81
C LEU A 32 -3.17 2.21 -2.98
N ARG A 33 -4.08 3.01 -3.51
CA ARG A 33 -4.63 4.18 -2.79
C ARG A 33 -5.31 3.79 -1.47
N GLN A 34 -6.02 2.66 -1.44
CA GLN A 34 -6.68 2.19 -0.22
C GLN A 34 -5.67 1.66 0.80
N LEU A 35 -4.57 1.07 0.35
CA LEU A 35 -3.55 0.48 1.22
C LEU A 35 -2.60 1.52 1.80
N LEU A 36 -2.13 2.45 0.96
CA LEU A 36 -1.09 3.42 1.31
C LEU A 36 -1.65 4.80 1.69
N GLY A 37 -2.91 5.08 1.38
CA GLY A 37 -3.52 6.39 1.64
C GLY A 37 -3.61 6.76 3.13
N ASP A 38 -3.58 5.78 4.03
CA ASP A 38 -3.64 5.99 5.47
C ASP A 38 -2.24 6.11 6.13
N LEU A 39 -1.16 6.00 5.34
CA LEU A 39 0.20 6.17 5.86
C LEU A 39 0.41 7.61 6.35
N ARG A 40 0.84 7.74 7.60
CA ARG A 40 1.05 9.06 8.26
C ARG A 40 2.42 9.67 8.00
N ALA A 41 3.35 8.87 7.50
CA ALA A 41 4.69 9.26 7.14
C ALA A 41 5.04 8.65 5.78
N PRO A 42 5.89 9.32 4.96
CA PRO A 42 6.35 8.77 3.71
C PRO A 42 7.25 7.56 3.95
N LEU A 43 7.12 6.55 3.09
CA LEU A 43 8.07 5.44 3.03
C LEU A 43 9.37 5.91 2.37
N GLU A 44 10.49 5.37 2.83
CA GLU A 44 11.80 5.50 2.19
C GLU A 44 11.96 4.46 1.06
N SER A 45 11.34 3.27 1.21
CA SER A 45 11.35 2.21 0.20
C SER A 45 9.98 1.54 0.07
N LEU A 46 9.57 1.26 -1.17
CA LEU A 46 8.33 0.57 -1.50
C LEU A 46 8.59 -0.41 -2.65
N GLU A 47 8.37 -1.70 -2.41
CA GLU A 47 8.53 -2.76 -3.41
C GLU A 47 7.15 -3.27 -3.87
N LEU A 48 6.93 -3.31 -5.19
CA LEU A 48 5.65 -3.61 -5.83
C LEU A 48 5.80 -4.59 -7.01
N ALA A 49 6.92 -5.32 -7.11
CA ALA A 49 7.15 -6.32 -8.14
C ALA A 49 5.97 -7.31 -8.23
N PHE A 50 5.59 -7.69 -9.44
CA PHE A 50 4.55 -8.69 -9.70
C PHE A 50 3.17 -8.39 -9.07
N CYS A 51 2.79 -7.11 -8.90
CA CYS A 51 1.51 -6.71 -8.29
C CYS A 51 0.34 -6.49 -9.28
N SER A 52 0.55 -6.71 -10.59
CA SER A 52 -0.46 -6.49 -11.64
C SER A 52 -1.11 -5.09 -11.57
N LEU A 53 -0.31 -4.04 -11.37
CA LEU A 53 -0.79 -2.68 -11.16
C LEU A 53 -1.56 -2.13 -12.37
N LEU A 54 -2.60 -1.34 -12.10
CA LEU A 54 -3.43 -0.68 -13.09
C LEU A 54 -3.01 0.80 -13.26
N PRO A 55 -3.41 1.49 -14.34
CA PRO A 55 -3.09 2.92 -14.52
C PRO A 55 -3.47 3.80 -13.33
N GLY A 56 -4.58 3.50 -12.65
CA GLY A 56 -4.99 4.24 -11.45
C GLY A 56 -4.07 4.06 -10.24
N ASP A 57 -3.31 2.96 -10.17
CA ASP A 57 -2.29 2.74 -9.15
C ASP A 57 -1.06 3.62 -9.43
N PHE A 58 -0.61 3.67 -10.68
CA PHE A 58 0.51 4.52 -11.10
C PHE A 58 0.21 6.00 -10.96
N ALA A 59 -1.05 6.42 -11.16
CA ALA A 59 -1.46 7.81 -10.97
C ALA A 59 -1.51 8.24 -9.49
N PHE A 60 -1.53 7.27 -8.56
CA PHE A 60 -1.51 7.54 -7.13
C PHE A 60 -0.10 7.66 -6.56
N LEU A 61 0.85 6.86 -7.07
CA LEU A 61 2.27 6.94 -6.74
C LEU A 61 2.87 8.28 -7.19
#